data_AF-A0A7Y6DX34-F1
#
_entry.id   AF-A0A7Y6DX34-F1
#
_cell.length_a   1.000
_cell.length_b   1.000
_cell.length_c   1.000
_cell.angle_alpha   90.00
_cell.angle_beta   90.00
_cell.angle_gamma   90.00
#
_symmetry.space_group_name_H-M   'P 1'
#
loop_
_entity.id
_entity.type
_entity.pdbx_description
1 polymer ?
#
loop_
_entity_poly.entity_id
_entity_poly.type
_entity_poly.pdbx_seq_one_letter_code
_entity_poly.pdbx_strand_id
1 'polypeptide(L)'
;MGWLLRPSQRDWDEFVHQLDKLLSENMDGKALSSAGAPKQNAAAESLGTLGRMQALMVTKRVRPDAARAVMEPMRNIRAARQGPAHALRANVTDRTYIHRQVALLEDVNEWLSSIRGWLSTHPENRDLDLPHSDESLGKWYRM
;
A
#
# COMPACT_ATOMS: atom_id res chain seq x y z
N MET A 1 -5.03 29.82 -8.29
CA MET A 1 -6.42 29.91 -7.80
C MET A 1 -6.65 28.80 -6.78
N GLY A 2 -6.38 29.10 -5.50
CA GLY A 2 -6.37 28.11 -4.43
C GLY A 2 -7.79 27.76 -3.98
N TRP A 3 -8.21 26.52 -4.25
CA TRP A 3 -9.37 25.93 -3.60
C TRP A 3 -8.91 25.45 -2.23
N LEU A 4 -9.27 26.19 -1.19
CA LEU A 4 -9.17 25.71 0.19
C LEU A 4 -10.17 24.56 0.34
N LEU A 5 -9.76 23.35 -0.07
CA LEU A 5 -10.49 22.10 0.06
C LEU A 5 -10.82 21.94 1.53
N ARG A 6 -12.09 22.17 1.88
CA ARG A 6 -12.66 21.72 3.14
C ARG A 6 -12.92 20.23 2.95
N PRO A 7 -12.00 19.33 3.34
CA PRO A 7 -12.18 17.93 3.03
C PRO A 7 -13.36 17.45 3.86
N SER A 8 -14.34 16.91 3.18
CA SER A 8 -15.46 16.24 3.82
C SER A 8 -15.09 14.80 4.14
N GLN A 9 -15.89 14.17 5.00
CA GLN A 9 -15.79 12.72 5.21
C GLN A 9 -15.87 11.95 3.89
N ARG A 10 -16.67 12.42 2.92
CA ARG A 10 -16.75 11.81 1.59
C ARG A 10 -15.43 11.86 0.84
N ASP A 11 -14.74 13.01 0.86
CA ASP A 11 -13.45 13.17 0.17
C ASP A 11 -12.37 12.29 0.79
N TRP A 12 -12.41 12.11 2.11
CA TRP A 12 -11.57 11.14 2.81
C TRP A 12 -11.84 9.71 2.37
N ASP A 13 -13.12 9.28 2.36
CA ASP A 13 -13.49 7.93 1.97
C ASP A 13 -13.13 7.63 0.51
N GLU A 14 -13.35 8.59 -0.38
CA GLU A 14 -12.98 8.50 -1.80
C GLU A 14 -11.47 8.41 -1.98
N PHE A 15 -10.70 9.24 -1.26
CA PHE A 15 -9.24 9.17 -1.25
C PHE A 15 -8.73 7.78 -0.81
N VAL A 16 -9.21 7.27 0.33
CA VAL A 16 -8.80 5.94 0.83
C VAL A 16 -9.20 4.84 -0.15
N HIS A 17 -10.37 4.94 -0.78
CA HIS A 17 -10.81 3.98 -1.78
C HIS A 17 -9.90 3.97 -3.02
N GLN A 18 -9.58 5.14 -3.58
CA GLN A 18 -8.70 5.25 -4.74
C GLN A 18 -7.27 4.79 -4.40
N LEU A 19 -6.78 5.08 -3.19
CA LEU A 19 -5.47 4.63 -2.74
C LEU A 19 -5.40 3.10 -2.60
N ASP A 20 -6.37 2.46 -1.92
CA ASP A 20 -6.45 0.99 -1.83
C ASP A 20 -6.50 0.37 -3.23
N LYS A 21 -7.30 0.94 -4.13
CA LYS A 21 -7.42 0.48 -5.51
C LYS A 21 -6.08 0.56 -6.24
N LEU A 22 -5.44 1.74 -6.25
CA LEU A 22 -4.15 1.95 -6.89
C LEU A 22 -3.10 0.95 -6.39
N LEU A 23 -3.00 0.76 -5.08
CA LEU A 23 -1.98 -0.13 -4.51
C LEU A 23 -2.30 -1.61 -4.75
N SER A 24 -3.56 -2.01 -4.60
CA SER A 24 -3.95 -3.43 -4.70
C SER A 24 -4.06 -3.94 -6.14
N GLU A 25 -4.48 -3.11 -7.09
CA GLU A 25 -4.55 -3.49 -8.51
C GLU A 25 -3.16 -3.62 -9.15
N ASN A 26 -2.18 -2.87 -8.66
CA ASN A 26 -0.79 -2.97 -9.12
C ASN A 26 -0.03 -4.17 -8.52
N MET A 27 -0.65 -4.93 -7.61
CA MET A 27 -0.05 -6.16 -7.10
C MET A 27 -0.42 -7.37 -7.98
N ASP A 28 0.54 -7.84 -8.80
CA ASP A 28 0.32 -8.97 -9.69
C ASP A 28 0.35 -10.33 -8.95
N GLY A 29 -0.80 -10.99 -8.93
CA GLY A 29 -0.94 -12.35 -8.39
C GLY A 29 -0.20 -13.43 -9.19
N LYS A 30 0.06 -13.23 -10.47
CA LYS A 30 0.88 -14.12 -11.31
C LYS A 30 2.35 -13.98 -10.93
N ALA A 31 2.87 -12.75 -10.86
CA ALA A 31 4.23 -12.49 -10.37
C ALA A 31 4.48 -13.13 -8.98
N LEU A 32 3.54 -12.97 -8.04
CA LEU A 32 3.63 -13.64 -6.73
C LEU A 32 3.66 -15.17 -6.84
N SER A 33 2.90 -15.75 -7.76
CA SER A 33 2.91 -17.21 -7.98
C SER A 33 4.25 -17.67 -8.54
N SER A 34 4.80 -16.95 -9.52
CA SER A 34 6.12 -17.23 -10.10
C SER A 34 7.25 -17.07 -9.07
N ALA A 35 7.12 -16.12 -8.14
CA ALA A 35 8.06 -15.94 -7.04
C ALA A 35 7.97 -17.03 -5.95
N GLY A 36 7.02 -17.97 -6.07
CA GLY A 36 6.81 -19.06 -5.12
C GLY A 36 5.97 -18.68 -3.89
N ALA A 37 5.17 -17.61 -3.97
CA ALA A 37 4.30 -17.21 -2.86
C ALA A 37 3.18 -18.25 -2.65
N PRO A 38 3.05 -18.81 -1.43
CA PRO A 38 2.04 -19.83 -1.15
C PRO A 38 0.63 -19.25 -1.34
N LYS A 39 -0.30 -20.10 -1.81
CA LYS A 39 -1.70 -19.72 -2.03
C LYS A 39 -2.58 -19.96 -0.80
N GLN A 40 -2.13 -20.80 0.12
CA GLN A 40 -2.86 -21.16 1.33
C GLN A 40 -1.98 -20.99 2.56
N ASN A 41 -2.60 -20.73 3.70
CA ASN A 41 -1.92 -20.75 5.00
C ASN A 41 -1.82 -22.19 5.54
N ALA A 42 -1.20 -22.35 6.72
CA ALA A 42 -1.08 -23.66 7.38
C ALA A 42 -2.44 -24.28 7.76
N ALA A 43 -3.51 -23.50 7.82
CA ALA A 43 -4.88 -23.94 8.07
C ALA A 43 -5.68 -24.23 6.77
N ALA A 44 -5.00 -24.32 5.62
CA ALA A 44 -5.58 -24.52 4.30
C ALA A 44 -6.55 -23.41 3.80
N GLU A 45 -6.55 -22.25 4.45
CA GLU A 45 -7.35 -21.10 4.03
C GLU A 45 -6.66 -20.35 2.88
N SER A 46 -7.45 -19.89 1.90
CA SER A 46 -6.92 -19.16 0.74
C SER A 46 -6.39 -17.77 1.14
N LEU A 47 -5.14 -17.48 0.76
CA LEU A 47 -4.50 -16.20 1.00
C LEU A 47 -4.83 -15.21 -0.11
N GLY A 48 -5.38 -14.05 0.26
CA GLY A 48 -5.47 -12.89 -0.63
C GLY A 48 -4.09 -12.29 -0.94
N THR A 49 -4.02 -11.37 -1.90
CA THR A 49 -2.73 -10.86 -2.45
C THR A 49 -1.77 -10.31 -1.38
N LEU A 50 -2.26 -9.57 -0.37
CA LEU A 50 -1.42 -9.09 0.75
C LEU A 50 -0.92 -10.24 1.63
N GLY A 51 -1.77 -11.24 1.90
CA GLY A 51 -1.38 -12.42 2.68
C GLY A 51 -0.34 -13.25 1.94
N ARG A 52 -0.46 -13.36 0.61
CA ARG A 52 0.53 -14.03 -0.24
C ARG A 52 1.88 -13.30 -0.24
N MET A 53 1.87 -11.97 -0.30
CA MET A 53 3.10 -11.16 -0.19
C MET A 53 3.78 -11.36 1.17
N GLN A 54 3.03 -11.28 2.26
CA GLN A 54 3.58 -11.54 3.59
C GLN A 54 4.17 -12.95 3.70
N ALA A 55 3.46 -13.96 3.19
CA ALA A 55 3.92 -15.33 3.23
C ALA A 55 5.18 -15.54 2.38
N LEU A 56 5.28 -14.87 1.22
CA LEU A 56 6.49 -14.86 0.40
C LEU A 56 7.69 -14.32 1.17
N MET A 57 7.53 -13.22 1.91
CA MET A 57 8.60 -12.67 2.75
C MET A 57 9.09 -13.70 3.77
N VAL A 58 8.17 -14.41 4.44
CA VAL A 58 8.50 -15.47 5.40
C VAL A 58 9.21 -16.64 4.74
N THR A 59 8.75 -17.09 3.56
CA THR A 59 9.43 -18.14 2.76
C THR A 59 10.86 -17.72 2.39
N LYS A 60 11.08 -16.43 2.13
CA LYS A 60 12.39 -15.83 1.83
C LYS A 60 13.16 -15.42 3.09
N ARG A 61 12.87 -16.04 4.25
CA ARG A 61 13.58 -15.90 5.53
C ARG A 61 13.46 -14.54 6.23
N VAL A 62 12.50 -13.69 5.84
CA VAL A 62 12.14 -12.52 6.66
C VAL A 62 11.44 -13.02 7.93
N ARG A 63 11.81 -12.46 9.09
CA ARG A 63 11.19 -12.82 10.36
C ARG A 63 9.66 -12.54 10.31
N PRO A 64 8.80 -13.44 10.82
CA PRO A 64 7.34 -13.29 10.69
C PRO A 64 6.76 -12.00 11.28
N ASP A 65 7.33 -11.51 12.37
CA ASP A 65 6.98 -10.23 13.01
C ASP A 65 7.35 -9.04 12.13
N ALA A 66 8.56 -9.05 11.54
CA ALA A 66 9.00 -8.03 10.59
C ALA A 66 8.14 -8.02 9.31
N ALA A 67 7.83 -9.21 8.75
CA ALA A 67 6.95 -9.33 7.60
C ALA A 67 5.52 -8.82 7.93
N ARG A 68 5.06 -9.01 9.17
CA ARG A 68 3.78 -8.45 9.63
C ARG A 68 3.87 -6.92 9.74
N ALA A 69 4.91 -6.37 10.35
CA ALA A 69 5.08 -4.92 10.48
C ALA A 69 5.11 -4.23 9.11
N VAL A 70 5.88 -4.77 8.15
CA VAL A 70 5.91 -4.22 6.79
C VAL A 70 4.53 -4.25 6.13
N MET A 71 3.72 -5.29 6.34
CA MET A 71 2.41 -5.38 5.70
C MET A 71 1.29 -4.67 6.47
N GLU A 72 1.58 -4.03 7.60
CA GLU A 72 0.60 -3.35 8.45
C GLU A 72 -0.04 -2.11 7.81
N PRO A 73 0.70 -1.19 7.15
CA PRO A 73 0.10 -0.03 6.50
C PRO A 73 -1.01 -0.40 5.49
N MET A 74 -0.78 -1.42 4.66
CA MET A 74 -1.80 -1.89 3.71
C MET A 74 -3.03 -2.51 4.38
N ARG A 75 -2.87 -3.15 5.55
CA ARG A 75 -4.01 -3.64 6.32
C ARG A 75 -4.81 -2.48 6.90
N ASN A 76 -4.13 -1.44 7.38
CA ASN A 76 -4.76 -0.25 7.93
C ASN A 76 -5.54 0.50 6.85
N ILE A 77 -5.00 0.63 5.63
CA ILE A 77 -5.73 1.20 4.48
C ILE A 77 -7.00 0.41 4.17
N ARG A 78 -6.92 -0.92 4.15
CA ARG A 78 -8.11 -1.77 3.93
C ARG A 78 -9.13 -1.64 5.04
N ALA A 79 -8.70 -1.60 6.30
CA ALA A 79 -9.59 -1.39 7.44
C ALA A 79 -10.27 -0.01 7.35
N ALA A 80 -9.50 1.04 7.03
CA ALA A 80 -10.00 2.39 6.82
C ALA A 80 -11.00 2.50 5.65
N ARG A 81 -10.86 1.65 4.62
CA ARG A 81 -11.84 1.54 3.53
C ARG A 81 -13.14 0.85 3.94
N GLN A 82 -13.10 -0.12 4.86
CA GLN A 82 -14.27 -0.93 5.23
C GLN A 82 -15.16 -0.23 6.28
N GLY A 83 -14.58 0.58 7.17
CA GLY A 83 -15.32 1.36 8.18
C GLY A 83 -16.42 2.32 7.67
N PRO A 84 -16.27 3.03 6.53
CA PRO A 84 -17.21 4.07 6.10
C PRO A 84 -18.45 3.57 5.35
N ALA A 85 -18.48 2.30 4.90
CA ALA A 85 -19.63 1.77 4.15
C ALA A 85 -20.89 1.58 5.02
N HIS A 86 -20.73 1.56 6.35
CA HIS A 86 -21.80 1.23 7.30
C HIS A 86 -22.18 2.35 8.28
N ALA A 87 -21.50 3.52 8.27
CA ALA A 87 -21.85 4.65 9.14
C ALA A 87 -22.74 5.66 8.40
N LEU A 88 -23.93 5.93 8.94
CA LEU A 88 -24.84 6.98 8.46
C LEU A 88 -24.09 8.32 8.43
N ARG A 89 -23.93 8.88 7.23
CA ARG A 89 -23.03 10.01 6.94
C ARG A 89 -23.62 11.33 7.44
N ALA A 90 -23.02 11.93 8.45
CA ALA A 90 -23.10 13.38 8.66
C ALA A 90 -21.92 13.98 7.89
N ASN A 91 -22.19 14.76 6.84
CA ASN A 91 -21.17 15.33 5.97
C ASN A 91 -20.45 16.49 6.69
N VAL A 92 -19.72 16.18 7.75
CA VAL A 92 -19.00 17.13 8.61
C VAL A 92 -17.67 17.42 7.94
N THR A 93 -17.40 18.69 7.69
CA THR A 93 -16.07 19.13 7.30
C THR A 93 -15.17 19.12 8.52
N ASP A 94 -14.02 18.46 8.41
CA ASP A 94 -12.97 18.53 9.42
C ASP A 94 -11.60 18.77 8.76
N ARG A 95 -10.84 19.74 9.25
CA ARG A 95 -9.47 20.00 8.80
C ARG A 95 -8.51 18.85 9.16
N THR A 96 -8.86 18.03 10.14
CA THR A 96 -8.06 16.85 10.50
C THR A 96 -7.94 15.83 9.37
N TYR A 97 -8.88 15.83 8.40
CA TYR A 97 -8.80 14.93 7.26
C TYR A 97 -7.57 15.17 6.38
N ILE A 98 -7.12 16.42 6.21
CA ILE A 98 -5.89 16.70 5.45
C ILE A 98 -4.69 16.06 6.15
N HIS A 99 -4.57 16.23 7.47
CA HIS A 99 -3.48 15.64 8.23
C HIS A 99 -3.51 14.11 8.19
N ARG A 100 -4.71 13.50 8.19
CA ARG A 100 -4.87 12.06 8.01
C ARG A 100 -4.45 11.59 6.62
N GLN A 101 -4.72 12.37 5.57
CA GLN A 101 -4.27 12.04 4.20
C GLN A 101 -2.75 12.09 4.10
N VAL A 102 -2.12 13.13 4.66
CA VAL A 102 -0.66 13.26 4.67
C VAL A 102 -0.02 12.09 5.42
N ALA A 103 -0.48 11.80 6.65
CA ALA A 103 0.03 10.67 7.42
C ALA A 103 -0.12 9.33 6.67
N LEU A 104 -1.27 9.11 6.00
CA LEU A 104 -1.47 7.89 5.22
C LEU A 104 -0.52 7.79 4.01
N LEU A 105 -0.21 8.91 3.36
CA LEU A 105 0.76 8.93 2.25
C LEU A 105 2.19 8.69 2.75
N GLU A 106 2.56 9.22 3.91
CA GLU A 106 3.84 8.94 4.56
C GLU A 106 3.98 7.45 4.87
N ASP A 107 2.95 6.84 5.47
CA ASP A 107 2.89 5.39 5.75
C ASP A 107 3.04 4.55 4.46
N VAL A 108 2.36 4.95 3.38
CA VAL A 108 2.46 4.26 2.08
C VAL A 108 3.86 4.41 1.49
N ASN A 109 4.46 5.58 1.58
CA ASN A 109 5.80 5.82 1.06
C ASN A 109 6.86 4.99 1.81
N GLU A 110 6.76 4.93 3.14
CA GLU A 110 7.64 4.09 3.97
C GLU A 110 7.43 2.60 3.65
N TRP A 111 6.18 2.18 3.47
CA TRP A 111 5.84 0.82 3.05
C TRP A 111 6.44 0.43 1.70
N LEU A 112 6.25 1.26 0.67
CA LEU A 112 6.79 1.03 -0.68
C LEU A 112 8.32 1.01 -0.66
N SER A 113 8.93 1.92 0.09
CA SER A 113 10.38 1.98 0.27
C SER A 113 10.92 0.72 0.95
N SER A 114 10.21 0.22 1.97
CA SER A 114 10.56 -1.03 2.67
C SER A 114 10.46 -2.25 1.76
N ILE A 115 9.39 -2.35 0.95
CA ILE A 115 9.25 -3.43 -0.04
C ILE A 115 10.36 -3.34 -1.09
N ARG A 116 10.63 -2.16 -1.62
CA ARG A 116 11.70 -1.94 -2.60
C ARG A 116 13.05 -2.35 -2.01
N GLY A 117 13.35 -1.91 -0.80
CA GLY A 117 14.56 -2.28 -0.07
C GLY A 117 14.69 -3.79 0.06
N TRP A 118 13.66 -4.47 0.56
CA TRP A 118 13.65 -5.92 0.67
C TRP A 118 13.81 -6.64 -0.68
N LEU A 119 13.12 -6.19 -1.73
CA LEU A 119 13.27 -6.79 -3.05
C LEU A 119 14.67 -6.59 -3.62
N SER A 120 15.29 -5.44 -3.34
CA SER A 120 16.65 -5.14 -3.81
C SER A 120 17.74 -6.00 -3.16
N THR A 121 17.46 -6.62 -1.99
CA THR A 121 18.42 -7.54 -1.37
C THR A 121 18.45 -8.92 -2.03
N HIS A 122 17.52 -9.23 -2.92
CA HIS A 122 17.50 -10.52 -3.62
C HIS A 122 18.64 -10.57 -4.67
N PRO A 123 19.47 -11.62 -4.72
CA PRO A 123 20.60 -11.70 -5.65
C PRO A 123 20.22 -11.53 -7.12
N GLU A 124 19.06 -12.04 -7.53
CA GLU A 124 18.54 -11.92 -8.90
C GLU A 124 18.12 -10.49 -9.27
N ASN A 125 17.97 -9.61 -8.29
CA ASN A 125 17.57 -8.22 -8.47
C ASN A 125 18.76 -7.25 -8.40
N ARG A 126 19.99 -7.75 -8.21
CA ARG A 126 21.20 -6.93 -8.02
C ARG A 126 21.48 -6.01 -9.21
N ASP A 127 21.24 -6.51 -10.42
CA ASP A 127 21.58 -5.84 -11.67
C ASP A 127 20.35 -5.19 -12.33
N LEU A 128 19.21 -5.14 -11.62
CA LEU A 128 18.02 -4.43 -12.07
C LEU A 128 18.23 -2.94 -11.89
N ASP A 129 18.22 -2.20 -13.01
CA ASP A 129 18.10 -0.75 -13.00
C ASP A 129 16.68 -0.37 -12.56
N LEU A 130 16.48 -0.32 -11.25
CA LEU A 130 15.25 0.18 -10.68
C LEU A 130 15.27 1.69 -10.86
N PRO A 131 14.30 2.30 -11.56
CA PRO A 131 14.26 3.75 -11.73
C PRO A 131 14.36 4.40 -10.35
N HIS A 132 15.49 5.04 -10.11
CA HIS A 132 15.69 6.03 -9.09
C HIS A 132 16.29 7.25 -9.78
N SER A 133 15.56 7.74 -10.77
CA SER A 133 15.89 9.00 -11.39
C SER A 133 14.82 10.00 -11.00
N ASP A 134 15.28 11.10 -10.40
CA ASP A 134 14.54 12.36 -10.33
C ASP A 134 13.84 12.70 -11.68
N GLU A 135 14.36 12.19 -12.81
CA GLU A 135 13.74 12.28 -14.14
C GLU A 135 12.34 11.67 -14.25
N SER A 136 12.01 10.62 -13.50
CA SER A 136 10.68 9.98 -13.56
C SER A 136 9.58 10.80 -12.88
N LEU A 137 9.94 11.60 -11.87
CA LEU A 137 9.07 12.60 -11.24
C LEU A 137 9.12 13.95 -12.00
N GLY A 138 10.24 14.24 -12.67
CA GLY A 138 10.48 15.47 -13.43
C GLY A 138 9.71 15.63 -14.74
N LYS A 139 9.03 14.59 -15.25
CA LYS A 139 8.14 14.73 -16.42
C LYS A 139 6.76 15.33 -16.11
N TRP A 140 6.34 15.34 -14.85
CA TRP A 140 5.05 15.91 -14.44
C TRP A 140 5.17 17.26 -13.70
N TYR A 141 6.39 17.64 -13.30
CA TYR A 141 6.69 18.89 -12.57
C TYR A 141 7.54 19.89 -13.39
N ARG A 142 7.25 20.00 -14.70
CA ARG A 142 7.57 21.21 -15.48
C ARG A 142 6.26 21.80 -16.00
N MET A 143 5.67 22.68 -15.21
CA MET A 143 4.76 23.73 -15.67
C MET A 143 4.80 24.91 -14.71
#